data_AF-A0A2N2SU50-F1
#
_entry.id   AF-A0A2N2SU50-F1
#
_cell.length_a   1.000
_cell.length_b   1.000
_cell.length_c   1.000
_cell.angle_alpha   90.00
_cell.angle_beta   90.00
_cell.angle_gamma   90.00
#
_symmetry.space_group_name_H-M   'P 1'
#
loop_
_entity.id
_entity.type
_entity.pdbx_description
1 polymer ?
#
loop_
_entity_poly.entity_id
_entity_poly.type
_entity_poly.pdbx_seq_one_letter_code
_entity_poly.pdbx_strand_id
1 'polypeptide(L)' 'TAPPGQLVAPPPEGAGYLGFLFSRAATPQQAEAALRAAHAALTVHIQPLIKP' A
#
# COMPACT_ATOMS: atom_id res chain seq x y z
N THR A 1 -7.81 4.87 -4.33
CA THR A 1 -6.41 5.03 -3.88
C THR A 1 -6.25 6.45 -3.40
N ALA A 2 -5.39 6.70 -2.41
CA ALA A 2 -5.21 8.05 -1.87
C ALA A 2 -4.47 8.97 -2.87
N PRO A 3 -5.00 10.14 -3.26
CA PRO A 3 -4.24 11.14 -4.01
C PRO A 3 -3.01 11.65 -3.25
N PRO A 4 -1.97 12.14 -3.97
CA PRO A 4 -0.85 12.85 -3.35
C PRO A 4 -1.32 13.98 -2.45
N GLY A 5 -0.75 14.08 -1.24
CA GLY A 5 -1.10 15.10 -0.25
C GLY A 5 -2.33 14.79 0.61
N GLN A 6 -3.00 13.66 0.40
CA GLN A 6 -4.07 13.22 1.31
C GLN A 6 -3.50 12.93 2.71
N LEU A 7 -4.17 13.44 3.74
CA LEU A 7 -3.90 13.08 5.12
C LEU A 7 -4.25 11.61 5.35
N VAL A 8 -3.29 10.87 5.91
CA VAL A 8 -3.44 9.45 6.25
C VAL A 8 -3.38 9.34 7.77
N ALA A 9 -4.48 8.90 8.38
CA ALA A 9 -4.50 8.57 9.80
C ALA A 9 -3.85 7.18 10.03
N PRO A 10 -3.12 6.97 11.14
CA PRO A 10 -2.65 5.65 11.51
C PRO A 10 -3.85 4.71 11.79
N PRO A 11 -3.67 3.39 11.64
CA PRO A 11 -4.67 2.43 12.12
C PRO A 11 -4.93 2.59 13.63
N PRO A 12 -6.16 2.36 14.13
CA PRO A 12 -7.33 1.80 13.42
C PRO A 12 -8.21 2.84 12.70
N GLU A 13 -8.04 4.14 12.95
CA GLU A 13 -8.90 5.19 12.37
C GLU A 13 -8.61 5.49 10.88
N GLY A 14 -7.57 4.87 10.30
CA GLY A 14 -7.08 5.06 8.92
C GLY A 14 -8.12 4.84 7.82
N ALA A 15 -8.83 5.90 7.43
CA ALA A 15 -9.95 5.85 6.48
C ALA A 15 -9.56 5.69 4.99
N GLY A 16 -8.37 5.20 4.63
CA GLY A 16 -8.01 5.06 3.22
C GLY A 16 -6.83 4.14 2.94
N TYR A 17 -7.05 3.17 2.04
CA TYR A 17 -5.97 2.39 1.44
C TYR A 17 -5.08 3.30 0.58
N LEU A 18 -3.77 3.28 0.83
CA LEU A 18 -2.76 4.02 0.05
C LEU A 18 -2.82 3.65 -1.44
N GLY A 19 -3.05 2.37 -1.72
CA GLY A 19 -3.11 1.82 -3.06
C GLY A 19 -3.64 0.39 -3.06
N PHE A 20 -3.65 -0.22 -4.25
CA PHE A 20 -3.96 -1.63 -4.43
C PHE A 20 -2.88 -2.26 -5.33
N LEU A 21 -2.52 -3.51 -5.06
CA LEU A 21 -1.72 -4.33 -5.96
C LEU A 21 -2.62 -5.43 -6.53
N PHE A 22 -2.48 -5.69 -7.82
CA PHE A 22 -3.22 -6.75 -8.52
C PHE A 22 -2.24 -7.74 -9.12
N SER A 23 -2.60 -9.02 -9.08
CA SER A 23 -1.83 -10.10 -9.68
C SER A 23 -2.77 -11.06 -10.38
N ARG A 24 -2.29 -11.66 -11.47
CA ARG A 24 -2.98 -12.71 -12.21
C ARG A 24 -1.98 -13.82 -12.49
N ALA A 25 -2.32 -15.03 -12.06
CA ALA A 25 -1.48 -16.22 -12.26
C ALA A 25 -2.36 -17.45 -12.46
N ALA A 26 -1.73 -18.58 -12.84
CA ALA A 26 -2.44 -19.83 -13.09
C ALA A 26 -2.96 -20.48 -11.80
N THR A 27 -2.32 -20.21 -10.66
CA THR A 27 -2.75 -20.71 -9.34
C THR A 27 -2.82 -19.57 -8.30
N PRO A 28 -3.64 -19.73 -7.25
CA PRO A 28 -3.70 -18.78 -6.13
C PRO A 28 -2.33 -18.55 -5.47
N GLN A 29 -1.55 -19.62 -5.28
CA GLN A 29 -0.24 -19.55 -4.62
C GLN A 29 0.75 -18.69 -5.42
N GLN A 30 0.72 -18.80 -6.75
CA GLN A 30 1.55 -17.96 -7.62
C GLN A 30 1.09 -16.50 -7.58
N ALA A 31 -0.22 -16.25 -7.56
CA ALA A 31 -0.74 -14.89 -7.49
C ALA A 31 -0.32 -14.21 -6.17
N GLU A 32 -0.44 -14.91 -5.04
CA GLU A 32 0.02 -14.42 -3.73
C GLU A 32 1.53 -14.17 -3.68
N ALA A 33 2.34 -15.09 -4.19
CA ALA A 33 3.79 -14.94 -4.22
C ALA A 33 4.20 -13.68 -4.99
N ALA A 34 3.58 -13.44 -6.15
CA ALA A 34 3.80 -12.24 -6.94
C ALA A 34 3.37 -10.96 -6.20
N LEU A 35 2.23 -10.98 -5.50
CA LEU A 35 1.78 -9.84 -4.69
C LEU A 35 2.76 -9.53 -3.54
N ARG A 36 3.25 -10.56 -2.84
CA ARG A 36 4.22 -10.40 -1.74
C ARG A 36 5.56 -9.86 -2.25
N ALA A 37 6.04 -10.37 -3.39
CA ALA A 37 7.25 -9.88 -4.04
C ALA A 37 7.10 -8.42 -4.49
N ALA A 38 5.97 -8.07 -5.12
CA ALA A 38 5.67 -6.69 -5.50
C ALA A 38 5.62 -5.78 -4.26
N HIS A 39 4.91 -6.18 -3.20
CA HIS A 39 4.83 -5.41 -1.96
C HIS A 39 6.21 -5.16 -1.34
N ALA A 40 7.10 -6.17 -1.33
CA ALA A 40 8.46 -6.02 -0.83
C ALA A 40 9.34 -5.07 -1.67
N ALA A 41 9.01 -4.87 -2.95
CA ALA A 41 9.70 -3.94 -3.83
C ALA A 41 9.16 -2.50 -3.73
N LEU A 42 8.00 -2.27 -3.08
CA LEU A 42 7.45 -0.93 -2.92
C LEU A 42 8.09 -0.21 -1.72
N THR A 43 8.55 1.02 -1.98
CA THR A 43 8.89 1.98 -0.92
C THR A 43 7.79 3.01 -0.81
N VAL A 44 7.16 3.10 0.37
CA VAL A 44 6.10 4.07 0.66
C VAL A 44 6.66 5.16 1.55
N HIS A 45 6.66 6.39 1.06
CA HIS A 45 7.06 7.56 1.83
C HIS A 45 5.83 8.32 2.34
N ILE A 46 5.63 8.32 3.66
CA ILE A 46 4.59 9.12 4.33
C ILE A 46 5.29 10.28 5.03
N GLN A 47 4.91 11.50 4.68
CA GLN A 47 5.44 12.71 5.31
C GLN A 47 4.63 13.01 6.58
N PRO A 48 5.30 13.35 7.71
CA PRO A 48 4.59 13.80 8.89
C PRO A 48 3.94 15.16 8.61
N LEU A 49 2.73 15.35 9.12
CA LEU A 49 1.99 16.61 8.98
C LEU A 49 2.71 17.77 9.69
N ILE A 50 3.39 17.48 10.79
CA ILE A 50 4.16 18.44 11.57
C ILE A 50 5.63 18.00 11.51
N LYS A 51 6.49 18.88 10.99
CA LYS A 51 7.95 18.73 11.13
C LYS A 51 8.36 19.36 12.47
N PRO A 52 9.32 18.75 13.20
CA PRO A 52 9.90 19.40 14.37
C PRO A 52 10.59 20.71 14.01
#